data_AF-A0AAE1SGY5-F1
#
_entry.id   AF-A0AAE1SGY5-F1
#
_cell.length_a   1.000
_cell.length_b   1.000
_cell.length_c   1.000
_cell.angle_alpha   90.00
_cell.angle_beta   90.00
_cell.angle_gamma   90.00
#
_symmetry.space_group_name_H-M   'P 1'
#
loop_
_entity.id
_entity.type
_entity.pdbx_description
1 polymer ?
#
loop_
_entity_poly.entity_id
_entity_poly.type
_entity_poly.pdbx_seq_one_letter_code
_entity_poly.pdbx_strand_id
1 'polypeptide(L)'
;MDPATVQSLPLVTYGGAAEHMIEDCPICLTEFEVSELVRLIPYCRHVFHQHCLDTWLASHVTCPLCRSTKIFKKVDEVCLDVVEVGNGNGVSGRSTVQECDTCRNIRRSCSSSNLGNRVTLHRSASF
;
A
#
# COMPACT_ATOMS: atom_id res chain seq x y z
N MET A 1 -3.55 8.03 -23.74
CA MET A 1 -4.56 7.90 -22.66
C MET A 1 -5.32 9.20 -22.58
N ASP A 2 -6.57 9.16 -22.15
CA ASP A 2 -7.37 10.36 -21.89
C ASP A 2 -6.79 11.08 -20.66
N PRO A 3 -6.60 12.41 -20.71
CA PRO A 3 -6.02 13.16 -19.58
C PRO A 3 -6.88 13.04 -18.31
N ALA A 4 -8.20 12.95 -18.46
CA ALA A 4 -9.14 12.75 -17.35
C ALA A 4 -8.92 11.42 -16.60
N THR A 5 -8.53 10.35 -17.31
CA THR A 5 -8.23 9.06 -16.70
C THR A 5 -6.92 9.12 -15.93
N VAL A 6 -5.91 9.79 -16.49
CA VAL A 6 -4.64 10.05 -15.77
C VAL A 6 -4.90 10.85 -14.50
N GLN A 7 -5.80 11.84 -14.55
CA GLN A 7 -6.19 12.64 -13.40
C GLN A 7 -6.87 11.84 -12.28
N SER A 8 -7.49 10.72 -12.62
CA SER A 8 -8.11 9.79 -11.67
C SER A 8 -7.09 8.92 -10.91
N LEU A 9 -5.78 9.01 -11.25
CA LEU A 9 -4.74 8.31 -10.49
C LEU A 9 -4.61 8.89 -9.08
N PRO A 10 -4.37 8.03 -8.07
CA PRO A 10 -4.14 8.47 -6.70
C PRO A 10 -3.04 9.52 -6.61
N LEU A 11 -3.37 10.65 -6.00
CA LEU A 11 -2.44 11.70 -5.65
C LEU A 11 -2.22 11.63 -4.13
N VAL A 12 -0.96 11.56 -3.73
CA VAL A 12 -0.57 11.48 -2.32
C VAL A 12 0.43 12.58 -2.04
N THR A 13 0.36 13.12 -0.83
CA THR A 13 1.35 14.07 -0.35
C THR A 13 2.60 13.30 0.07
N TYR A 14 3.75 13.65 -0.49
CA TYR A 14 5.05 13.13 -0.09
C TYR A 14 5.40 13.65 1.31
N GLY A 15 5.69 12.79 2.27
CA GLY A 15 5.94 13.16 3.67
C GLY A 15 5.15 12.30 4.66
N GLY A 16 5.79 11.82 5.72
CA GLY A 16 5.29 10.74 6.60
C GLY A 16 5.83 9.37 6.18
N ALA A 17 5.27 8.24 6.64
CA ALA A 17 5.84 6.87 6.48
C ALA A 17 6.25 6.39 5.05
N ALA A 18 6.06 7.19 4.00
CA ALA A 18 6.54 6.98 2.64
C ALA A 18 7.99 7.45 2.39
N GLU A 19 8.64 8.17 3.33
CA GLU A 19 10.06 8.63 3.25
C GLU A 19 11.03 7.48 2.91
N HIS A 20 10.70 6.27 3.32
CA HIS A 20 11.63 5.14 3.33
C HIS A 20 11.62 4.27 2.06
N MET A 21 10.95 4.69 0.96
CA MET A 21 10.84 3.84 -0.23
C MET A 21 11.41 4.43 -1.54
N ILE A 22 11.25 5.73 -1.82
CA ILE A 22 11.80 6.38 -3.02
C ILE A 22 12.00 7.88 -2.73
N GLU A 23 13.21 8.39 -2.91
CA GLU A 23 13.60 9.78 -2.60
C GLU A 23 13.66 10.71 -3.83
N ASP A 24 13.80 10.16 -5.04
CA ASP A 24 13.84 10.92 -6.29
C ASP A 24 12.80 10.46 -7.33
N CYS A 25 12.36 11.41 -8.15
CA CYS A 25 11.50 11.13 -9.28
C CYS A 25 12.33 10.57 -10.45
N PRO A 26 12.14 9.33 -10.90
CA PRO A 26 12.98 8.70 -11.93
C PRO A 26 12.77 9.28 -13.34
N ILE A 27 11.80 10.19 -13.52
CA ILE A 27 11.55 10.87 -14.81
C ILE A 27 12.42 12.12 -14.92
N CYS A 28 12.50 12.93 -13.86
CA CYS A 28 13.25 14.19 -13.86
C CYS A 28 14.54 14.13 -13.01
N LEU A 29 14.79 13.01 -12.33
CA LEU A 29 15.94 12.76 -11.47
C LEU A 29 16.12 13.83 -10.39
N THR A 30 15.00 14.33 -9.87
CA THR A 30 14.94 15.38 -8.84
C THR A 30 14.33 14.80 -7.58
N GLU A 31 14.89 15.16 -6.43
CA GLU A 31 14.38 14.78 -5.12
C GLU A 31 12.95 15.30 -4.89
N PHE A 32 12.13 14.51 -4.20
CA PHE A 32 10.79 14.91 -3.82
C PHE A 32 10.83 15.86 -2.62
N GLU A 33 10.05 16.94 -2.66
CA GLU A 33 9.95 17.87 -1.54
C GLU A 33 8.94 17.40 -0.48
N VAL A 34 9.25 17.58 0.81
CA VAL A 34 8.31 17.27 1.89
C VAL A 34 7.06 18.14 1.73
N SER A 35 5.90 17.50 1.69
CA SER A 35 4.58 18.04 1.36
C SER A 35 4.28 18.21 -0.14
N GLU A 36 5.12 17.69 -1.03
CA GLU A 36 4.88 17.74 -2.47
C GLU A 36 3.83 16.74 -2.94
N LEU A 37 3.06 17.09 -3.97
CA LEU A 37 2.05 16.22 -4.54
C LEU A 37 2.67 15.25 -5.56
N VAL A 38 2.70 13.98 -5.19
CA VAL A 38 3.22 12.90 -6.02
C VAL A 38 2.10 11.97 -6.44
N ARG A 39 2.18 11.46 -7.68
CA ARG A 39 1.25 10.44 -8.18
C ARG A 39 1.82 9.06 -7.97
N LEU A 40 0.92 8.15 -7.60
CA LEU A 40 1.22 6.73 -7.49
C LEU A 40 0.43 5.94 -8.53
N ILE A 41 1.11 5.00 -9.20
CA ILE A 41 0.45 4.03 -10.06
C ILE A 41 -0.12 2.90 -9.18
N PRO A 42 -1.45 2.72 -9.03
CA PRO A 42 -2.01 1.78 -8.06
C PRO A 42 -1.69 0.31 -8.35
N TYR A 43 -1.41 -0.05 -9.61
CA TYR A 43 -1.00 -1.42 -9.97
C TYR A 43 0.37 -1.81 -9.42
N CYS A 44 1.41 -0.99 -9.67
CA CYS A 44 2.79 -1.29 -9.31
C CYS A 44 3.34 -0.48 -8.13
N ARG A 45 2.56 0.48 -7.60
CA ARG A 45 2.89 1.37 -6.48
C ARG A 45 4.12 2.27 -6.70
N HIS A 46 4.54 2.48 -7.93
CA HIS A 46 5.60 3.41 -8.26
C HIS A 46 5.15 4.86 -8.17
N VAL A 47 6.03 5.72 -7.66
CA VAL A 47 5.78 7.13 -7.33
C VAL A 47 6.54 8.04 -8.29
N PHE A 48 5.91 9.13 -8.69
CA PHE A 48 6.45 10.13 -9.61
C PHE A 48 5.84 11.50 -9.29
N HIS A 49 6.47 12.60 -9.70
CA HIS A 49 5.79 13.91 -9.64
C HIS A 49 4.50 13.87 -10.46
N GLN A 50 3.48 14.59 -9.97
CA GLN A 50 2.22 14.75 -10.69
C GLN A 50 2.46 15.14 -12.15
N HIS A 51 3.21 16.22 -12.39
CA HIS A 51 3.46 16.72 -13.74
C HIS A 51 4.28 15.76 -14.60
N CYS A 52 5.29 15.10 -14.02
CA CYS A 52 6.14 14.17 -14.76
C CYS A 52 5.35 12.96 -15.26
N LEU A 53 4.51 12.37 -14.40
CA LEU A 53 3.69 11.23 -14.79
C LEU A 53 2.58 11.61 -15.76
N ASP A 54 1.91 12.76 -15.56
CA ASP A 54 0.91 13.28 -16.50
C ASP A 54 1.49 13.46 -17.90
N THR A 55 2.67 14.08 -18.00
CA THR A 55 3.37 14.30 -19.28
C THR A 55 3.79 12.98 -19.94
N TRP A 56 4.28 12.03 -19.14
CA TRP A 56 4.64 10.71 -19.65
C TRP A 56 3.43 9.95 -20.19
N LEU A 57 2.33 9.90 -19.43
CA LEU A 57 1.11 9.18 -19.80
C LEU A 57 0.36 9.79 -21.00
N ALA A 58 0.67 11.03 -21.36
CA ALA A 58 0.22 11.64 -22.61
C ALA A 58 0.78 10.92 -23.84
N SER A 59 2.04 10.45 -23.79
CA SER A 59 2.71 9.75 -24.91
C SER A 59 2.78 8.23 -24.71
N HIS A 60 2.92 7.76 -23.47
CA HIS A 60 3.20 6.37 -23.14
C HIS A 60 2.30 5.88 -22.01
N VAL A 61 1.47 4.87 -22.29
CA VAL A 61 0.52 4.30 -21.32
C VAL A 61 1.15 3.17 -20.50
N THR A 62 2.38 3.40 -20.01
CA THR A 62 3.18 2.41 -19.29
C THR A 62 3.89 3.05 -18.10
N CYS A 63 4.14 2.26 -17.06
CA CYS A 63 4.97 2.70 -15.95
C CYS A 63 6.42 2.93 -16.41
N PRO A 64 7.02 4.11 -16.16
CA PRO A 64 8.41 4.41 -16.53
C PRO A 64 9.44 3.47 -15.88
N LEU A 65 9.15 2.98 -14.66
CA LEU A 65 10.05 2.12 -13.89
C LEU A 65 9.98 0.64 -14.30
N CYS A 66 8.77 0.05 -14.29
CA CYS A 66 8.61 -1.38 -14.54
C CYS A 66 8.04 -1.74 -15.91
N ARG A 67 7.79 -0.74 -16.78
CA ARG A 67 7.23 -0.91 -18.14
C ARG A 67 5.88 -1.63 -18.20
N SER A 68 5.20 -1.77 -17.06
CA SER A 68 3.87 -2.37 -16.99
C SER A 68 2.84 -1.47 -17.69
N THR A 69 2.02 -2.06 -18.56
CA THR A 69 0.89 -1.38 -19.23
C THR A 69 -0.36 -1.27 -18.35
N LYS A 70 -0.35 -1.89 -17.17
CA LYS A 70 -1.42 -1.83 -16.19
C LYS A 70 -1.16 -0.64 -15.26
N ILE A 71 -1.97 0.41 -15.39
CA ILE A 71 -1.92 1.59 -14.52
C ILE A 71 -2.88 1.41 -13.33
N PHE A 72 -4.11 0.96 -13.62
CA PHE A 72 -5.18 0.74 -12.65
C PHE A 72 -5.27 -0.73 -12.22
N LYS A 73 -5.60 -0.98 -10.95
CA LYS A 73 -6.15 -2.28 -10.53
C LYS A 73 -7.63 -2.28 -10.93
N LYS A 74 -8.07 -3.31 -11.66
CA LYS A 74 -9.48 -3.41 -12.06
C LYS A 74 -10.30 -3.61 -10.78
N VAL A 75 -11.25 -2.71 -10.53
CA VAL A 75 -12.15 -2.74 -9.36
C VAL A 75 -13.22 -3.80 -9.61
N ASP A 76 -12.82 -5.07 -9.61
CA ASP A 76 -13.70 -6.19 -9.30
C ASP A 76 -13.16 -6.71 -7.97
N GLU A 77 -13.93 -6.52 -6.89
CA GLU A 77 -13.64 -6.95 -5.51
C GLU A 77 -12.65 -6.07 -4.70
N VAL A 78 -13.16 -4.96 -4.14
CA VAL A 78 -13.12 -4.62 -2.68
C VAL A 78 -13.59 -3.16 -2.46
N CYS A 79 -14.40 -3.00 -1.40
CA CYS A 79 -14.93 -1.75 -0.85
C CYS A 79 -13.81 -0.72 -0.58
N LEU A 80 -13.94 0.45 -1.20
CA LEU A 80 -13.01 1.57 -1.06
C LEU A 80 -13.18 2.21 0.31
N ASP A 81 -12.18 2.13 1.19
CA ASP A 81 -12.08 3.00 2.37
C ASP A 81 -11.85 4.44 1.89
N VAL A 82 -12.94 5.18 1.75
CA VAL A 82 -12.92 6.63 1.58
C VAL A 82 -12.43 7.23 2.89
N VAL A 83 -11.29 7.91 2.88
CA VAL A 83 -10.88 8.77 3.99
C VAL A 83 -11.78 10.00 4.02
N GLU A 84 -12.82 9.96 4.87
CA GLU A 84 -13.67 11.12 5.12
C GLU A 84 -12.91 12.21 5.90
N VAL A 85 -12.90 13.43 5.36
CA VAL A 85 -12.44 14.64 6.07
C VAL A 85 -13.53 15.05 7.06
N GLY A 86 -13.15 15.16 8.33
CA GLY A 86 -14.05 15.01 9.49
C GLY A 86 -15.09 16.10 9.75
N ASN A 87 -16.08 15.71 10.57
CA ASN A 87 -16.75 16.60 11.50
C ASN A 87 -16.97 15.85 12.83
N GLY A 88 -16.43 16.39 13.91
CA GLY A 88 -16.45 15.74 15.23
C GLY A 88 -17.85 15.63 15.80
N ASN A 89 -18.21 14.44 16.28
CA ASN A 89 -19.15 14.28 17.38
C ASN A 89 -18.88 12.96 18.11
N GLY A 90 -18.74 13.04 19.43
CA GLY A 90 -18.34 11.91 20.25
C GLY A 90 -19.46 10.89 20.47
N VAL A 91 -19.07 9.62 20.65
CA VAL A 91 -19.78 8.69 21.52
C VAL A 91 -18.81 7.64 22.06
N SER A 92 -18.88 7.46 23.36
CA SER A 92 -18.16 6.49 24.19
C SER A 92 -18.48 5.04 23.79
N GLY A 93 -17.47 4.16 23.75
CA GLY A 93 -17.69 2.72 23.59
C GLY A 93 -16.46 1.88 23.95
N ARG A 94 -16.55 1.12 25.05
CA ARG A 94 -15.55 0.16 25.56
C ARG A 94 -15.61 -1.18 24.82
N SER A 95 -14.43 -1.78 24.59
CA SER A 95 -14.10 -3.23 24.48
C SER A 95 -14.76 -3.99 23.30
N THR A 96 -14.16 -5.01 22.68
CA THR A 96 -13.32 -6.12 23.14
C THR A 96 -12.40 -6.62 22.03
N VAL A 97 -11.21 -7.09 22.36
CA VAL A 97 -10.34 -7.88 21.47
C VAL A 97 -11.12 -9.07 20.92
N GLN A 98 -11.14 -9.25 19.59
CA GLN A 98 -11.73 -10.42 18.96
C GLN A 98 -10.67 -11.54 18.95
N GLU A 99 -10.91 -12.56 19.77
CA GLU A 99 -10.21 -13.85 19.74
C GLU A 99 -10.16 -14.41 18.31
N CYS A 100 -8.99 -14.91 17.89
CA CYS A 100 -8.86 -15.53 16.58
C CYS A 100 -9.49 -16.94 16.57
N ASP A 101 -10.33 -17.22 15.59
CA ASP A 101 -11.07 -18.49 15.43
C ASP A 101 -10.19 -19.73 15.20
N THR A 102 -8.86 -19.57 15.09
CA THR A 102 -7.90 -20.67 14.99
C THR A 102 -7.95 -21.61 16.22
N CYS A 103 -8.37 -21.11 17.38
CA CYS A 103 -8.46 -21.91 18.61
C CYS A 103 -9.80 -22.66 18.78
N ARG A 104 -10.83 -22.39 17.97
CA ARG A 104 -12.17 -22.98 18.20
C ARG A 104 -12.39 -24.33 17.52
N ASN A 105 -11.59 -24.68 16.51
CA ASN A 105 -11.85 -25.89 15.71
C ASN A 105 -10.98 -27.12 16.01
N ILE A 106 -10.08 -27.04 16.99
CA ILE A 106 -9.33 -28.22 17.47
C ILE A 106 -9.51 -28.28 18.97
N ARG A 107 -10.67 -28.78 19.42
CA ARG A 107 -11.03 -29.02 20.83
C ARG A 107 -9.97 -29.90 21.53
N ARG A 108 -8.79 -29.36 21.80
CA ARG A 108 -7.62 -29.97 22.41
C ARG A 108 -6.97 -28.88 23.25
N SER A 109 -7.10 -29.10 24.55
CA SER A 109 -6.72 -28.21 25.63
C SER A 109 -5.33 -27.62 25.43
N CYS A 110 -5.22 -26.33 25.73
CA CYS A 110 -3.99 -25.73 26.22
C CYS A 110 -3.54 -26.49 27.48
N SER A 111 -2.75 -27.55 27.30
CA SER A 111 -1.94 -28.09 28.38
C SER A 111 -0.63 -27.33 28.34
N SER A 112 -0.61 -26.18 29.03
CA SER A 112 0.64 -25.60 29.50
C SER A 112 1.42 -26.70 30.21
N SER A 113 2.43 -27.25 29.55
CA SER A 113 3.43 -28.10 30.18
C SER A 113 4.76 -27.41 29.92
N ASN A 114 5.18 -26.66 30.94
CA ASN A 114 6.56 -26.27 31.09
C ASN A 114 7.40 -27.56 31.08
N LEU A 115 8.16 -27.81 30.00
CA LEU A 115 9.55 -28.31 30.02
C LEU A 115 10.03 -28.57 28.57
N GLY A 116 10.93 -27.71 28.09
CA GLY A 116 11.94 -28.04 27.06
C GLY A 116 11.47 -28.59 25.70
N ASN A 117 11.06 -27.73 24.78
CA ASN A 117 11.03 -28.05 23.35
C ASN A 117 11.17 -26.79 22.48
N ARG A 118 12.43 -26.50 22.17
CA ARG A 118 12.87 -25.57 21.15
C ARG A 118 12.33 -26.01 19.79
N VAL A 119 11.30 -25.36 19.28
CA VAL A 119 10.85 -25.56 17.89
C VAL A 119 11.75 -24.70 16.98
N THR A 120 12.83 -25.29 16.50
CA THR A 120 13.65 -24.74 15.43
C THR A 120 12.93 -24.91 14.09
N LEU A 121 12.56 -23.82 13.41
CA LEU A 121 12.40 -23.84 11.95
C LEU A 121 13.79 -23.68 11.31
N HIS A 122 14.27 -24.71 10.62
CA HIS A 122 15.55 -24.68 9.89
C HIS A 122 15.33 -24.29 8.42
N ARG A 123 16.29 -23.52 7.88
CA ARG A 123 16.32 -22.96 6.53
C ARG A 123 16.86 -24.00 5.53
N SER A 124 16.18 -24.22 4.41
CA SER A 124 16.69 -25.01 3.29
C SER A 124 16.81 -24.12 2.06
N ALA A 125 18.04 -23.74 1.69
CA ALA A 125 18.35 -23.18 0.37
C ALA A 125 19.08 -24.27 -0.41
N SER A 126 18.50 -24.67 -1.55
CA SER A 126 19.13 -25.57 -2.52
C SER A 126 19.59 -24.73 -3.72
N PHE A 127 20.89 -24.87 -4.00
CA PHE A 127 21.72 -24.50 -5.17
C PHE A 127 21.26 -23.39 -6.12
#